data_AF-A0A0L8AKE4-F1
#
_entry.id   AF-A0A0L8AKE4-F1
#
_cell.length_a   1.000
_cell.length_b   1.000
_cell.length_c   1.000
_cell.angle_alpha   90.00
_cell.angle_beta   90.00
_cell.angle_gamma   90.00
#
_symmetry.space_group_name_H-M   'P 1'
#
loop_
_entity.id
_entity.type
_entity.pdbx_description
1 polymer ?
#
loop_
_entity_poly.entity_id
_entity_poly.type
_entity_poly.pdbx_seq_one_letter_code
_entity_poly.pdbx_strand_id
1 'polypeptide(L)'
;MTYGSNITAQKWKTRTDFPKEEISDDWDNDYYLSSLSYNNNLWTVISSKTSDYSLQSWRTRVDFPKDEITELWDAGYAITELTYGNNVWALVMSKGSSYSGQKWSTTTEFPKDKIKEYWDEGRSIIKLAYGQGKWALVGSKTDDITLQRWRTSETFPTEEIEENLALGYSITQLEYLNDRWVLVLSKYTDNRSQQLITSESFPKEEIRKHWESDYYITSVGHQEIESEIEPEIAEPEPTTETTKPYSAPENSTNPRITGVWNGTSLGDAEDVEITFEDNNVITIISGDEVMGGENFEIEDIPAGLSYELNMDVVPHQIDIVFTMFNVEFSRIKGIFEFSGKNEIMMLLSDDPEADRPKGFISKSGTETFKLKKTSSK
;
A
#
# COMPACT_ATOMS: atom_id res chain seq x y z
N MET A 1 2.56 13.39 -9.37
CA MET A 1 1.61 14.35 -8.76
C MET A 1 1.43 15.54 -9.68
N THR A 2 0.22 16.10 -9.80
CA THR A 2 -0.17 17.13 -10.77
C THR A 2 -0.73 18.35 -10.06
N TYR A 3 -0.28 19.55 -10.44
CA TYR A 3 -0.81 20.86 -10.07
C TYR A 3 -1.77 21.37 -11.17
N GLY A 4 -2.82 22.07 -10.76
CA GLY A 4 -3.84 22.62 -11.67
C GLY A 4 -4.92 21.63 -12.08
N SER A 5 -5.09 20.52 -11.34
CA SER A 5 -6.25 19.64 -11.47
C SER A 5 -7.49 20.23 -10.78
N ASN A 6 -8.67 19.74 -11.12
CA ASN A 6 -9.92 20.05 -10.40
C ASN A 6 -10.03 19.34 -9.03
N ILE A 7 -8.90 19.03 -8.39
CA ILE A 7 -8.82 18.37 -7.09
C ILE A 7 -8.57 19.45 -6.03
N THR A 8 -9.30 19.39 -4.92
CA THR A 8 -9.18 20.36 -3.81
C THR A 8 -8.73 19.73 -2.50
N ALA A 9 -8.85 18.41 -2.38
CA ALA A 9 -8.34 17.64 -1.26
C ALA A 9 -8.12 16.20 -1.71
N GLN A 10 -7.19 15.49 -1.06
CA GLN A 10 -6.90 14.10 -1.37
C GLN A 10 -6.51 13.33 -0.11
N LYS A 11 -6.79 12.04 -0.12
CA LYS A 11 -6.36 11.05 0.86
C LYS A 11 -5.84 9.83 0.11
N TRP A 12 -4.92 9.09 0.71
CA TRP A 12 -4.50 7.78 0.22
C TRP A 12 -4.57 6.77 1.36
N LYS A 13 -4.78 5.50 1.03
CA LYS A 13 -4.83 4.38 1.97
C LYS A 13 -4.24 3.14 1.31
N THR A 14 -3.62 2.27 2.10
CA THR A 14 -3.21 0.92 1.66
C THR A 14 -3.93 -0.16 2.46
N ARG A 15 -4.34 -1.25 1.79
CA ARG A 15 -5.01 -2.41 2.40
C ARG A 15 -4.62 -3.70 1.71
N THR A 16 -4.54 -4.81 2.43
CA THR A 16 -4.35 -6.15 1.86
C THR A 16 -5.59 -6.64 1.11
N ASP A 17 -6.77 -6.40 1.70
CA ASP A 17 -8.07 -6.63 1.08
C ASP A 17 -8.60 -5.41 0.32
N PHE A 18 -9.54 -5.64 -0.60
CA PHE A 18 -10.16 -4.54 -1.33
C PHE A 18 -10.91 -3.61 -0.35
N PRO A 19 -10.59 -2.30 -0.30
CA PRO A 19 -10.98 -1.39 0.79
C PRO A 19 -12.42 -0.86 0.63
N LYS A 20 -13.40 -1.76 0.66
CA LYS A 20 -14.82 -1.45 0.42
C LYS A 20 -15.42 -0.48 1.45
N GLU A 21 -15.03 -0.60 2.72
CA GLU A 21 -15.57 0.19 3.83
C GLU A 21 -15.00 1.60 3.78
N GLU A 22 -13.70 1.72 3.53
CA GLU A 22 -13.02 3.00 3.39
C GLU A 22 -13.45 3.78 2.17
N ILE A 23 -13.77 3.10 1.05
CA ILE A 23 -14.36 3.76 -0.12
C ILE A 23 -15.76 4.29 0.22
N SER A 24 -16.56 3.54 1.00
CA SER A 24 -17.88 3.99 1.46
C SER A 24 -17.75 5.21 2.36
N ASP A 25 -16.85 5.19 3.33
CA ASP A 25 -16.58 6.32 4.23
C ASP A 25 -16.07 7.54 3.45
N ASP A 26 -15.24 7.34 2.43
CA ASP A 26 -14.77 8.42 1.57
C ASP A 26 -15.94 9.06 0.80
N TRP A 27 -16.87 8.26 0.26
CA TRP A 27 -18.08 8.77 -0.40
C TRP A 27 -18.96 9.60 0.55
N ASP A 28 -19.15 9.15 1.80
CA ASP A 28 -19.92 9.90 2.80
C ASP A 28 -19.29 11.26 3.14
N ASN A 29 -17.99 11.43 2.84
CA ASN A 29 -17.22 12.64 3.06
C ASN A 29 -16.94 13.45 1.77
N ASP A 30 -17.65 13.13 0.68
CA ASP A 30 -17.53 13.76 -0.65
C ASP A 30 -16.14 13.58 -1.30
N TYR A 31 -15.45 12.48 -0.96
CA TYR A 31 -14.26 12.02 -1.66
C TYR A 31 -14.65 10.93 -2.65
N TYR A 32 -14.14 11.01 -3.87
CA TYR A 32 -14.33 10.00 -4.90
C TYR A 32 -13.01 9.31 -5.17
N LEU A 33 -13.03 8.01 -5.42
CA LEU A 33 -11.84 7.27 -5.82
C LEU A 33 -11.32 7.86 -7.15
N SER A 34 -10.08 8.33 -7.15
CA SER A 34 -9.41 8.97 -8.28
C SER A 34 -8.19 8.20 -8.77
N SER A 35 -7.69 7.24 -8.00
CA SER A 35 -6.72 6.24 -8.47
C SER A 35 -6.82 4.95 -7.66
N LEU A 36 -6.62 3.82 -8.33
CA LEU A 36 -6.58 2.48 -7.74
C LEU A 36 -5.42 1.69 -8.35
N SER A 37 -4.56 1.14 -7.50
CA SER A 37 -3.52 0.20 -7.91
C SER A 37 -3.43 -0.97 -6.94
N TYR A 38 -2.84 -2.06 -7.38
CA TYR A 38 -2.54 -3.21 -6.53
C TYR A 38 -1.12 -3.66 -6.83
N ASN A 39 -0.25 -3.58 -5.83
CA ASN A 39 1.16 -3.99 -5.92
C ASN A 39 1.64 -4.42 -4.52
N ASN A 40 2.65 -5.28 -4.43
CA ASN A 40 3.20 -5.78 -3.15
C ASN A 40 2.12 -6.28 -2.18
N ASN A 41 1.18 -7.04 -2.72
CA ASN A 41 0.02 -7.55 -1.99
C ASN A 41 -0.87 -6.49 -1.31
N LEU A 42 -0.76 -5.22 -1.72
CA LEU A 42 -1.51 -4.10 -1.19
C LEU A 42 -2.30 -3.37 -2.28
N TRP A 43 -3.59 -3.22 -2.04
CA TRP A 43 -4.40 -2.19 -2.69
C TRP A 43 -3.96 -0.83 -2.21
N THR A 44 -3.63 0.06 -3.14
CA THR A 44 -3.46 1.49 -2.87
C THR A 44 -4.64 2.22 -3.47
N VAL A 45 -5.40 2.90 -2.61
CA VAL A 45 -6.54 3.73 -3.00
C VAL A 45 -6.20 5.18 -2.76
N ILE A 46 -6.49 5.99 -3.76
CA ILE A 46 -6.43 7.44 -3.66
C ILE A 46 -7.83 7.97 -3.88
N SER A 47 -8.30 8.76 -2.93
CA SER A 47 -9.61 9.39 -2.94
C SER A 47 -9.44 10.89 -2.95
N SER A 48 -10.17 11.58 -3.82
CA SER A 48 -10.04 13.02 -4.07
C SER A 48 -11.39 13.72 -3.98
N LYS A 49 -11.40 14.92 -3.41
CA LYS A 49 -12.49 15.88 -3.61
C LYS A 49 -12.30 16.55 -4.95
N THR A 50 -13.21 16.31 -5.87
CA THR A 50 -13.14 16.86 -7.23
C THR A 50 -14.52 17.18 -7.76
N SER A 51 -14.62 18.22 -8.60
CA SER A 51 -15.83 18.54 -9.34
C SER A 51 -16.09 17.61 -10.53
N ASP A 52 -15.13 16.76 -10.87
CA ASP A 52 -15.20 15.91 -12.07
C ASP A 52 -16.11 14.70 -11.86
N TYR A 53 -16.47 14.37 -10.62
CA TYR A 53 -17.32 13.24 -10.29
C TYR A 53 -18.53 13.67 -9.43
N SER A 54 -19.67 13.00 -9.64
CA SER A 54 -20.91 13.26 -8.89
C SER A 54 -21.49 12.01 -8.23
N LEU A 55 -21.25 10.82 -8.80
CA LEU A 55 -21.60 9.52 -8.22
C LEU A 55 -20.56 8.50 -8.66
N GLN A 56 -20.29 7.49 -7.85
CA GLN A 56 -19.35 6.43 -8.17
C GLN A 56 -19.91 5.06 -7.79
N SER A 57 -19.47 4.03 -8.49
CA SER A 57 -19.77 2.64 -8.16
C SER A 57 -18.54 1.79 -8.39
N TRP A 58 -18.27 0.84 -7.49
CA TRP A 58 -17.21 -0.15 -7.66
C TRP A 58 -17.78 -1.57 -7.76
N ARG A 59 -17.02 -2.45 -8.41
CA ARG A 59 -17.28 -3.90 -8.50
C ARG A 59 -15.96 -4.66 -8.43
N THR A 60 -15.93 -5.76 -7.67
CA THR A 60 -14.85 -6.75 -7.75
C THR A 60 -15.37 -8.03 -8.38
N ARG A 61 -14.62 -8.62 -9.31
CA ARG A 61 -14.96 -9.87 -10.00
C ARG A 61 -13.74 -10.73 -10.23
N VAL A 62 -13.90 -12.05 -10.15
CA VAL A 62 -12.84 -12.97 -10.55
C VAL A 62 -12.60 -12.85 -12.05
N ASP A 63 -13.66 -12.89 -12.86
CA ASP A 63 -13.57 -12.69 -14.30
C ASP A 63 -13.64 -11.21 -14.71
N PHE A 64 -13.23 -10.91 -15.95
CA PHE A 64 -13.32 -9.56 -16.48
C PHE A 64 -14.79 -9.06 -16.45
N PRO A 65 -15.07 -7.89 -15.83
CA PRO A 65 -16.42 -7.48 -15.42
C PRO A 65 -17.25 -6.86 -16.56
N LYS A 66 -17.41 -7.58 -17.67
CA LYS A 66 -18.11 -7.08 -18.88
C LYS A 66 -19.59 -6.77 -18.65
N ASP A 67 -20.25 -7.54 -17.78
CA ASP A 67 -21.69 -7.44 -17.54
C ASP A 67 -21.96 -6.23 -16.64
N GLU A 68 -21.13 -6.03 -15.61
CA GLU A 68 -21.16 -4.85 -14.74
C GLU A 68 -20.85 -3.56 -15.50
N ILE A 69 -19.87 -3.59 -16.42
CA ILE A 69 -19.57 -2.45 -17.28
C ILE A 69 -20.81 -2.06 -18.10
N THR A 70 -21.51 -3.06 -18.67
CA THR A 70 -22.70 -2.81 -19.48
C THR A 70 -23.83 -2.24 -18.64
N GLU A 71 -24.11 -2.83 -17.46
CA GLU A 71 -25.09 -2.33 -16.50
C GLU A 71 -24.84 -0.87 -16.10
N LEU A 72 -23.59 -0.54 -15.78
CA LEU A 72 -23.22 0.79 -15.31
C LEU A 72 -23.15 1.82 -16.44
N TRP A 73 -22.77 1.42 -17.67
CA TRP A 73 -22.92 2.26 -18.86
C TRP A 73 -24.38 2.60 -19.13
N ASP A 74 -25.29 1.63 -19.05
CA ASP A 74 -26.74 1.86 -19.21
C ASP A 74 -27.29 2.80 -18.12
N ALA A 75 -26.70 2.75 -16.93
CA ALA A 75 -27.00 3.68 -15.84
C ALA A 75 -26.32 5.05 -15.97
N GLY A 76 -25.50 5.28 -17.01
CA GLY A 76 -24.83 6.54 -17.34
C GLY A 76 -23.51 6.79 -16.61
N TYR A 77 -22.88 5.77 -16.04
CA TYR A 77 -21.52 5.86 -15.49
C TYR A 77 -20.48 5.64 -16.60
N ALA A 78 -19.27 6.13 -16.40
CA ALA A 78 -18.10 5.84 -17.25
C ALA A 78 -16.99 5.20 -16.42
N ILE A 79 -16.25 4.25 -16.99
CA ILE A 79 -15.08 3.61 -16.38
C ILE A 79 -14.02 4.68 -16.11
N THR A 80 -13.62 4.81 -14.85
CA THR A 80 -12.57 5.73 -14.41
C THR A 80 -11.36 4.98 -13.89
N GLU A 81 -11.55 3.83 -13.25
CA GLU A 81 -10.45 2.94 -12.86
C GLU A 81 -10.79 1.48 -13.19
N LEU A 82 -9.75 0.75 -13.57
CA LEU A 82 -9.79 -0.68 -13.78
C LEU A 82 -8.42 -1.23 -13.44
N THR A 83 -8.37 -2.11 -12.44
CA THR A 83 -7.13 -2.70 -11.95
C THR A 83 -7.36 -4.18 -11.71
N TYR A 84 -6.36 -5.01 -11.97
CA TYR A 84 -6.37 -6.40 -11.55
C TYR A 84 -5.35 -6.58 -10.43
N GLY A 85 -5.77 -7.24 -9.36
CA GLY A 85 -4.97 -7.42 -8.16
C GLY A 85 -5.67 -8.36 -7.20
N ASN A 86 -4.91 -9.04 -6.34
CA ASN A 86 -5.43 -10.01 -5.39
C ASN A 86 -6.46 -10.98 -6.01
N ASN A 87 -6.13 -11.52 -7.19
CA ASN A 87 -6.98 -12.43 -7.96
C ASN A 87 -8.37 -11.90 -8.38
N VAL A 88 -8.59 -10.58 -8.37
CA VAL A 88 -9.84 -9.95 -8.81
C VAL A 88 -9.59 -8.75 -9.73
N TRP A 89 -10.50 -8.56 -10.68
CA TRP A 89 -10.70 -7.30 -11.37
C TRP A 89 -11.48 -6.36 -10.45
N ALA A 90 -10.88 -5.23 -10.11
CA ALA A 90 -11.54 -4.12 -9.46
C ALA A 90 -11.89 -3.05 -10.50
N LEU A 91 -13.19 -2.85 -10.71
CA LEU A 91 -13.77 -1.86 -11.60
C LEU A 91 -14.32 -0.71 -10.79
N VAL A 92 -14.02 0.52 -11.21
CA VAL A 92 -14.65 1.73 -10.67
C VAL A 92 -15.18 2.56 -11.84
N MET A 93 -16.44 2.96 -11.74
CA MET A 93 -17.10 3.80 -12.74
C MET A 93 -17.75 5.00 -12.06
N SER A 94 -17.66 6.17 -12.68
CA SER A 94 -18.14 7.44 -12.13
C SER A 94 -19.11 8.14 -13.09
N LYS A 95 -20.06 8.90 -12.53
CA LYS A 95 -20.86 9.92 -13.22
C LYS A 95 -20.22 11.28 -13.04
N GLY A 96 -20.52 12.20 -13.96
CA GLY A 96 -19.97 13.56 -13.95
C GLY A 96 -18.67 13.70 -14.73
N SER A 97 -17.97 12.59 -15.01
CA SER A 97 -16.74 12.61 -15.80
C SER A 97 -16.98 13.19 -17.19
N SER A 98 -15.95 13.81 -17.79
CA SER A 98 -15.96 14.23 -19.18
C SER A 98 -15.93 13.08 -20.20
N TYR A 99 -15.90 11.83 -19.72
CA TYR A 99 -15.78 10.63 -20.54
C TYR A 99 -17.11 10.27 -21.20
N SER A 100 -17.05 10.00 -22.50
CA SER A 100 -18.22 9.61 -23.28
C SER A 100 -17.94 8.52 -24.31
N GLY A 101 -19.02 7.77 -24.59
CA GLY A 101 -19.06 6.74 -25.61
C GLY A 101 -17.99 5.66 -25.45
N GLN A 102 -17.59 5.29 -24.24
CA GLN A 102 -16.45 4.40 -24.00
C GLN A 102 -16.50 3.08 -24.77
N LYS A 103 -15.32 2.49 -24.98
CA LYS A 103 -15.13 1.12 -25.45
C LYS A 103 -14.09 0.42 -24.59
N TRP A 104 -14.26 -0.89 -24.39
CA TRP A 104 -13.22 -1.74 -23.84
C TRP A 104 -12.89 -2.88 -24.80
N SER A 105 -11.64 -3.36 -24.75
CA SER A 105 -11.20 -4.55 -25.48
C SER A 105 -10.29 -5.36 -24.57
N THR A 106 -10.35 -6.69 -24.69
CA THR A 106 -9.39 -7.60 -24.07
C THR A 106 -8.55 -8.30 -25.14
N THR A 107 -7.26 -8.49 -24.86
CA THR A 107 -6.29 -9.15 -25.75
C THR A 107 -5.29 -9.96 -24.94
N THR A 108 -4.68 -10.99 -25.53
CA THR A 108 -3.61 -11.76 -24.86
C THR A 108 -2.28 -11.01 -24.90
N GLU A 109 -2.02 -10.29 -26.00
CA GLU A 109 -0.83 -9.47 -26.20
C GLU A 109 -1.11 -7.99 -25.88
N PHE A 110 -0.04 -7.20 -25.69
CA PHE A 110 -0.17 -5.77 -25.47
C PHE A 110 -0.99 -5.11 -26.61
N PRO A 111 -2.04 -4.32 -26.30
CA PRO A 111 -3.10 -3.97 -27.25
C PRO A 111 -2.74 -2.83 -28.23
N LYS A 112 -1.54 -2.81 -28.82
CA LYS A 112 -1.07 -1.72 -29.71
C LYS A 112 -2.01 -1.44 -30.88
N ASP A 113 -2.57 -2.47 -31.51
CA ASP A 113 -3.44 -2.34 -32.67
C ASP A 113 -4.82 -1.81 -32.26
N LYS A 114 -5.29 -2.21 -31.07
CA LYS A 114 -6.54 -1.68 -30.48
C LYS A 114 -6.41 -0.25 -30.00
N ILE A 115 -5.25 0.14 -29.47
CA ILE A 115 -4.96 1.55 -29.17
C ILE A 115 -5.06 2.39 -30.44
N LYS A 116 -4.44 1.94 -31.54
CA LYS A 116 -4.51 2.64 -32.82
C LYS A 116 -5.94 2.74 -33.34
N GLU A 117 -6.70 1.64 -33.30
CA GLU A 117 -8.12 1.62 -33.66
C GLU A 117 -8.93 2.63 -32.83
N TYR A 118 -8.68 2.71 -31.52
CA TYR A 118 -9.35 3.66 -30.64
C TYR A 118 -8.99 5.11 -30.94
N TRP A 119 -7.71 5.41 -31.19
CA TRP A 119 -7.28 6.73 -31.62
C TRP A 119 -7.90 7.14 -32.96
N ASP A 120 -7.98 6.23 -33.94
CA ASP A 120 -8.63 6.47 -35.24
C ASP A 120 -10.13 6.76 -35.10
N GLU A 121 -10.76 6.26 -34.03
CA GLU A 121 -12.15 6.56 -33.64
C GLU A 121 -12.30 7.82 -32.76
N GLY A 122 -11.21 8.53 -32.47
CA GLY A 122 -11.18 9.72 -31.62
C GLY A 122 -11.29 9.41 -30.13
N ARG A 123 -10.78 8.25 -29.68
CA ARG A 123 -10.84 7.81 -28.28
C ARG A 123 -9.44 7.77 -27.68
N SER A 124 -9.25 8.49 -26.59
CA SER A 124 -8.02 8.42 -25.79
C SER A 124 -8.03 7.19 -24.90
N ILE A 125 -6.87 6.60 -24.64
CA ILE A 125 -6.66 5.58 -23.61
C ILE A 125 -7.02 6.21 -22.27
N ILE A 126 -7.90 5.56 -21.52
CA ILE A 126 -8.24 5.94 -20.14
C ILE A 126 -7.52 5.04 -19.15
N LYS A 127 -7.51 3.73 -19.41
CA LYS A 127 -6.84 2.77 -18.55
C LYS A 127 -6.37 1.56 -19.35
N LEU A 128 -5.16 1.10 -19.04
CA LEU A 128 -4.67 -0.23 -19.37
C LEU A 128 -4.57 -1.05 -18.09
N ALA A 129 -4.94 -2.31 -18.12
CA ALA A 129 -4.74 -3.22 -16.99
C ALA A 129 -4.38 -4.61 -17.52
N TYR A 130 -3.68 -5.39 -16.70
CA TYR A 130 -3.33 -6.75 -17.05
C TYR A 130 -3.67 -7.69 -15.91
N GLY A 131 -4.36 -8.78 -16.24
CA GLY A 131 -4.80 -9.77 -15.26
C GLY A 131 -5.28 -11.05 -15.92
N GLN A 132 -5.05 -12.19 -15.27
CA GLN A 132 -5.49 -13.50 -15.78
C GLN A 132 -5.06 -13.75 -17.24
N GLY A 133 -3.81 -13.42 -17.58
CA GLY A 133 -3.29 -13.63 -18.94
C GLY A 133 -3.91 -12.74 -20.03
N LYS A 134 -4.61 -11.66 -19.65
CA LYS A 134 -5.24 -10.75 -20.61
C LYS A 134 -4.97 -9.29 -20.28
N TRP A 135 -4.67 -8.51 -21.31
CA TRP A 135 -4.74 -7.06 -21.29
C TRP A 135 -6.18 -6.62 -21.39
N ALA A 136 -6.54 -5.58 -20.66
CA ALA A 136 -7.77 -4.82 -20.81
C ALA A 136 -7.42 -3.39 -21.18
N LEU A 137 -7.97 -2.90 -22.30
CA LEU A 137 -7.85 -1.52 -22.75
C LEU A 137 -9.21 -0.84 -22.64
N VAL A 138 -9.26 0.30 -21.95
CA VAL A 138 -10.40 1.20 -21.91
C VAL A 138 -10.08 2.47 -22.70
N GLY A 139 -10.92 2.82 -23.66
CA GLY A 139 -10.83 4.06 -24.43
C GLY A 139 -12.09 4.90 -24.34
N SER A 140 -11.94 6.22 -24.32
CA SER A 140 -13.06 7.18 -24.22
C SER A 140 -12.88 8.37 -25.13
N LYS A 141 -14.00 8.95 -25.59
CA LYS A 141 -13.99 10.34 -26.08
C LYS A 141 -13.95 11.28 -24.88
N THR A 142 -13.21 12.37 -25.01
CA THR A 142 -13.13 13.47 -24.05
C THR A 142 -12.54 14.68 -24.76
N ASP A 143 -13.03 15.86 -24.42
CA ASP A 143 -12.48 17.13 -24.92
C ASP A 143 -11.28 17.61 -24.09
N ASP A 144 -10.97 16.93 -22.97
CA ASP A 144 -9.89 17.32 -22.08
C ASP A 144 -8.52 16.92 -22.62
N ILE A 145 -8.44 15.83 -23.41
CA ILE A 145 -7.17 15.29 -23.93
C ILE A 145 -7.02 15.64 -25.41
N THR A 146 -5.96 16.38 -25.75
CA THR A 146 -5.67 16.81 -27.12
C THR A 146 -4.71 15.88 -27.86
N LEU A 147 -3.75 15.30 -27.16
CA LEU A 147 -2.76 14.38 -27.71
C LEU A 147 -2.42 13.30 -26.69
N GLN A 148 -2.11 12.10 -27.17
CA GLN A 148 -1.68 11.00 -26.34
C GLN A 148 -0.51 10.25 -26.95
N ARG A 149 0.34 9.70 -26.08
CA ARG A 149 1.43 8.78 -26.41
C ARG A 149 1.41 7.62 -25.44
N TRP A 150 1.93 6.49 -25.87
CA TRP A 150 2.20 5.36 -24.99
C TRP A 150 3.60 4.80 -25.29
N ARG A 151 4.19 4.19 -24.26
CA ARG A 151 5.46 3.48 -24.34
C ARG A 151 5.39 2.25 -23.45
N THR A 152 6.03 1.18 -23.89
CA THR A 152 6.35 0.04 -23.03
C THR A 152 7.85 -0.11 -22.92
N SER A 153 8.35 -0.46 -21.74
CA SER A 153 9.78 -0.65 -21.49
C SER A 153 10.01 -1.76 -20.47
N GLU A 154 11.09 -2.52 -20.61
CA GLU A 154 11.50 -3.53 -19.61
C GLU A 154 12.08 -2.85 -18.36
N THR A 155 12.72 -1.69 -18.52
CA THR A 155 13.30 -0.86 -17.45
C THR A 155 12.49 0.40 -17.22
N PHE A 156 12.61 1.01 -16.04
CA PHE A 156 11.92 2.27 -15.73
C PHE A 156 12.25 3.36 -16.78
N PRO A 157 11.25 3.97 -17.45
CA PRO A 157 11.45 4.80 -18.64
C PRO A 157 11.77 6.27 -18.28
N THR A 158 12.85 6.51 -17.55
CA THR A 158 13.22 7.86 -17.06
C THR A 158 13.38 8.87 -18.20
N GLU A 159 14.16 8.52 -19.24
CA GLU A 159 14.45 9.42 -20.37
C GLU A 159 13.16 9.78 -21.12
N GLU A 160 12.31 8.79 -21.44
CA GLU A 160 11.04 9.07 -22.09
C GLU A 160 10.10 9.92 -21.23
N ILE A 161 10.11 9.76 -19.91
CA ILE A 161 9.33 10.61 -19.01
C ILE A 161 9.84 12.05 -19.09
N GLU A 162 11.14 12.29 -18.86
CA GLU A 162 11.72 13.63 -18.82
C GLU A 162 11.50 14.39 -20.14
N GLU A 163 11.74 13.72 -21.28
CA GLU A 163 11.52 14.30 -22.60
C GLU A 163 10.07 14.70 -22.82
N ASN A 164 9.11 13.84 -22.47
CA ASN A 164 7.69 14.12 -22.74
C ASN A 164 7.11 15.14 -21.76
N LEU A 165 7.55 15.16 -20.50
CA LEU A 165 7.21 16.23 -19.55
C LEU A 165 7.72 17.59 -20.06
N ALA A 166 8.95 17.66 -20.58
CA ALA A 166 9.51 18.89 -21.18
C ALA A 166 8.74 19.33 -22.44
N LEU A 167 8.13 18.40 -23.17
CA LEU A 167 7.23 18.68 -24.28
C LEU A 167 5.81 19.09 -23.83
N GLY A 168 5.53 19.11 -22.53
CA GLY A 168 4.24 19.50 -21.95
C GLY A 168 3.20 18.38 -21.91
N TYR A 169 3.61 17.11 -22.02
CA TYR A 169 2.73 15.99 -21.68
C TYR A 169 2.67 15.82 -20.16
N SER A 170 1.61 15.17 -19.68
CA SER A 170 1.51 14.65 -18.32
C SER A 170 1.40 13.13 -18.38
N ILE A 171 2.09 12.44 -17.47
CA ILE A 171 1.91 11.03 -17.17
C ILE A 171 0.47 10.83 -16.70
N THR A 172 -0.31 10.06 -17.45
CA THR A 172 -1.69 9.70 -17.12
C THR A 172 -1.82 8.25 -16.68
N GLN A 173 -0.82 7.43 -16.98
CA GLN A 173 -0.63 6.12 -16.36
C GLN A 173 0.85 5.76 -16.37
N LEU A 174 1.35 5.26 -15.25
CA LEU A 174 2.69 4.67 -15.14
C LEU A 174 2.62 3.50 -14.18
N GLU A 175 2.56 2.29 -14.72
CA GLU A 175 2.35 1.04 -13.96
C GLU A 175 3.24 -0.07 -14.53
N TYR A 176 3.72 -0.99 -13.68
CA TYR A 176 4.42 -2.19 -14.12
C TYR A 176 3.42 -3.33 -14.30
N LEU A 177 3.19 -3.75 -15.54
CA LEU A 177 2.13 -4.68 -15.91
C LEU A 177 2.69 -5.73 -16.86
N ASN A 178 2.60 -7.02 -16.52
CA ASN A 178 3.08 -8.13 -17.37
C ASN A 178 4.54 -7.94 -17.81
N ASP A 179 5.42 -7.84 -16.81
CA ASP A 179 6.88 -7.77 -16.94
C ASP A 179 7.39 -6.57 -17.75
N ARG A 180 6.64 -5.46 -17.74
CA ARG A 180 7.04 -4.21 -18.39
C ARG A 180 6.40 -2.99 -17.74
N TRP A 181 7.11 -1.88 -17.77
CA TRP A 181 6.54 -0.56 -17.56
C TRP A 181 5.60 -0.21 -18.71
N VAL A 182 4.40 0.23 -18.36
CA VAL A 182 3.41 0.82 -19.27
C VAL A 182 3.30 2.29 -18.91
N LEU A 183 3.75 3.15 -19.83
CA LEU A 183 3.68 4.59 -19.70
C LEU A 183 2.66 5.13 -20.70
N VAL A 184 1.64 5.82 -20.19
CA VAL A 184 0.69 6.60 -20.99
C VAL A 184 0.86 8.07 -20.63
N LEU A 185 0.98 8.91 -21.66
CA LEU A 185 1.24 10.34 -21.56
C LEU A 185 0.15 11.08 -22.33
N SER A 186 -0.50 12.06 -21.72
CA SER A 186 -1.54 12.87 -22.35
C SER A 186 -1.21 14.36 -22.27
N LYS A 187 -1.58 15.12 -23.29
CA LYS A 187 -1.67 16.58 -23.23
C LYS A 187 -3.09 16.99 -22.98
N TYR A 188 -3.29 17.86 -22.00
CA TYR A 188 -4.59 18.41 -21.71
C TYR A 188 -4.84 19.74 -22.43
N THR A 189 -6.11 20.13 -22.54
CA THR A 189 -6.52 21.46 -23.04
C THR A 189 -6.20 22.56 -22.03
N ASP A 190 -6.23 22.23 -20.73
CA ASP A 190 -5.82 23.09 -19.64
C ASP A 190 -4.32 22.92 -19.33
N ASN A 191 -3.74 23.94 -18.68
CA ASN A 191 -2.33 23.94 -18.32
C ASN A 191 -2.16 23.18 -17.00
N ARG A 192 -1.44 22.05 -17.04
CA ARG A 192 -1.12 21.23 -15.87
C ARG A 192 0.39 21.11 -15.71
N SER A 193 0.88 21.23 -14.48
CA SER A 193 2.27 20.94 -14.13
C SER A 193 2.32 19.60 -13.41
N GLN A 194 3.28 18.74 -13.74
CA GLN A 194 3.41 17.44 -13.10
C GLN A 194 4.83 17.20 -12.60
N GLN A 195 4.92 16.56 -11.44
CA GLN A 195 6.17 16.09 -10.85
C GLN A 195 6.09 14.57 -10.64
N LEU A 196 7.15 13.87 -11.05
CA LEU A 196 7.35 12.46 -10.77
C LEU A 196 8.09 12.32 -9.44
N ILE A 197 7.60 11.44 -8.58
CA ILE A 197 8.29 11.04 -7.34
C ILE A 197 8.63 9.57 -7.49
N THR A 198 9.90 9.22 -7.30
CA THR A 198 10.40 7.83 -7.28
C THR A 198 11.00 7.57 -5.91
N SER A 199 10.63 6.45 -5.30
CA SER A 199 11.11 6.05 -3.99
C SER A 199 11.12 4.52 -3.89
N GLU A 200 12.03 3.98 -3.07
CA GLU A 200 12.10 2.54 -2.77
C GLU A 200 10.95 2.10 -1.85
N SER A 201 10.45 3.01 -1.01
CA SER A 201 9.29 2.83 -0.14
C SER A 201 8.19 3.85 -0.46
N PHE A 202 6.96 3.63 0.02
CA PHE A 202 5.84 4.54 -0.26
C PHE A 202 6.13 5.97 0.29
N PRO A 203 6.22 7.01 -0.56
CA PRO A 203 6.83 8.30 -0.19
C PRO A 203 5.84 9.24 0.52
N LYS A 204 5.49 8.91 1.78
CA LYS A 204 4.46 9.63 2.56
C LYS A 204 4.79 11.10 2.77
N GLU A 205 6.04 11.41 3.12
CA GLU A 205 6.48 12.76 3.45
C GLU A 205 6.57 13.66 2.22
N GLU A 206 7.06 13.12 1.10
CA GLU A 206 7.05 13.83 -0.18
C GLU A 206 5.62 14.12 -0.62
N ILE A 207 4.70 13.16 -0.52
CA ILE A 207 3.28 13.38 -0.84
C ILE A 207 2.71 14.53 -0.01
N ARG A 208 2.92 14.53 1.32
CA ARG A 208 2.44 15.59 2.21
C ARG A 208 2.97 16.96 1.81
N LYS A 209 4.28 17.07 1.55
CA LYS A 209 4.91 18.31 1.08
C LYS A 209 4.34 18.82 -0.24
N HIS A 210 4.00 17.93 -1.16
CA HIS A 210 3.43 18.29 -2.45
C HIS A 210 1.96 18.70 -2.33
N TRP A 211 1.19 18.09 -1.43
CA TRP A 211 -0.17 18.53 -1.11
C TRP A 211 -0.20 19.97 -0.57
N GLU A 212 0.77 20.39 0.24
CA GLU A 212 0.91 21.79 0.70
C GLU A 212 1.17 22.79 -0.43
N SER A 213 1.61 22.29 -1.58
CA SER A 213 1.88 23.07 -2.80
C SER A 213 0.83 22.86 -3.90
N ASP A 214 -0.36 22.33 -3.54
CA ASP A 214 -1.48 22.02 -4.45
C ASP A 214 -1.13 21.02 -5.58
N TYR A 215 -0.16 20.14 -5.36
CA TYR A 215 0.11 18.99 -6.23
C TYR A 215 -0.62 17.76 -5.68
N TYR A 216 -1.41 17.09 -6.53
CA TYR A 216 -2.18 15.90 -6.14
C TYR A 216 -1.73 14.64 -6.88
N ILE A 217 -1.84 13.48 -6.24
CA ILE A 217 -1.49 12.20 -6.86
C ILE A 217 -2.50 11.89 -7.97
N THR A 218 -2.02 11.53 -9.15
CA THR A 218 -2.84 11.21 -10.33
C THR A 218 -2.56 9.82 -10.91
N SER A 219 -1.46 9.19 -10.48
CA SER A 219 -1.10 7.80 -10.82
C SER A 219 -0.11 7.30 -9.77
N VAL A 220 -0.19 6.02 -9.45
CA VAL A 220 0.79 5.29 -8.62
C VAL A 220 1.14 3.99 -9.33
N GLY A 221 2.43 3.66 -9.36
CA GLY A 221 2.94 2.41 -9.91
C GLY A 221 4.11 1.92 -9.08
N HIS A 222 4.35 0.62 -9.11
CA HIS A 222 5.42 -0.05 -8.41
C HIS A 222 6.00 -1.14 -9.31
N GLN A 223 7.29 -1.44 -9.16
CA GLN A 223 7.93 -2.62 -9.72
C GLN A 223 8.62 -3.36 -8.59
N GLU A 224 8.25 -4.62 -8.40
CA GLU A 224 8.98 -5.53 -7.53
C GLU A 224 10.26 -5.95 -8.26
N ILE A 225 11.42 -5.74 -7.64
CA ILE A 225 12.69 -6.25 -8.13
C ILE A 225 12.89 -7.59 -7.42
N GLU A 226 12.63 -8.71 -8.10
CA GLU A 226 12.97 -10.03 -7.58
C GLU A 226 14.48 -10.07 -7.27
N SER A 227 14.84 -10.15 -5.98
CA SER A 227 16.15 -10.64 -5.58
C SER A 227 16.20 -12.13 -5.92
N GLU A 228 17.21 -12.59 -6.66
CA GLU A 228 17.37 -13.99 -7.08
C GLU A 228 16.97 -14.98 -5.96
N ILE A 229 15.86 -15.67 -6.19
CA ILE A 229 15.21 -16.57 -5.24
C ILE A 229 16.08 -17.84 -5.08
N GLU A 230 16.59 -18.09 -3.86
CA GLU A 230 17.03 -19.46 -3.50
C GLU A 230 15.79 -20.37 -3.48
N PRO A 231 15.85 -21.60 -4.03
CA PRO A 231 14.66 -22.40 -4.30
C PRO A 231 13.91 -22.80 -3.03
N GLU A 232 12.65 -22.38 -2.94
CA GLU A 232 11.69 -22.67 -1.88
C GLU A 232 11.27 -24.15 -1.91
N ILE A 233 11.28 -24.80 -0.74
CA ILE A 233 10.81 -26.18 -0.54
C ILE A 233 9.31 -26.12 -0.23
N ALA A 234 8.49 -26.75 -1.06
CA ALA A 234 7.03 -26.71 -0.95
C ALA A 234 6.50 -27.28 0.39
N GLU A 235 5.72 -26.48 1.11
CA GLU A 235 4.87 -26.90 2.24
C GLU A 235 3.42 -27.18 1.80
N PRO A 236 2.67 -28.05 2.52
CA PRO A 236 1.41 -28.61 2.04
C PRO A 236 0.19 -27.70 2.27
N GLU A 237 -0.81 -27.87 1.39
CA GLU A 237 -2.09 -27.14 1.30
C GLU A 237 -2.90 -27.04 2.62
N PRO A 238 -3.56 -25.90 2.90
CA PRO A 238 -4.36 -25.72 4.11
C PRO A 238 -5.81 -26.21 3.95
N THR A 239 -6.32 -26.91 4.97
CA THR A 239 -7.75 -27.20 5.14
C THR A 239 -8.47 -26.09 5.90
N THR A 240 -9.68 -25.77 5.47
CA THR A 240 -10.57 -24.73 6.01
C THR A 240 -11.07 -25.00 7.43
N GLU A 241 -10.94 -24.02 8.33
CA GLU A 241 -11.75 -23.89 9.54
C GLU A 241 -12.26 -22.46 9.74
N THR A 242 -13.52 -22.37 10.21
CA THR A 242 -14.31 -21.16 10.44
C THR A 242 -13.84 -20.35 11.66
N THR A 243 -13.80 -19.03 11.52
CA THR A 243 -13.30 -18.06 12.50
C THR A 243 -14.21 -17.87 13.72
N LYS A 244 -13.57 -17.81 14.90
CA LYS A 244 -14.07 -17.18 16.14
C LYS A 244 -13.27 -15.90 16.39
N PRO A 245 -13.79 -14.91 17.15
CA PRO A 245 -13.04 -13.71 17.51
C PRO A 245 -11.78 -14.05 18.34
N TYR A 246 -10.66 -13.40 18.02
CA TYR A 246 -9.37 -13.58 18.71
C TYR A 246 -9.43 -13.01 20.14
N SER A 247 -8.83 -13.73 21.06
CA SER A 247 -8.49 -13.30 22.41
C SER A 247 -7.09 -13.83 22.67
N ALA A 248 -6.17 -12.96 23.11
CA ALA A 248 -4.78 -13.34 23.36
C ALA A 248 -4.70 -14.57 24.30
N PRO A 249 -3.84 -15.56 24.03
CA PRO A 249 -3.77 -16.77 24.83
C PRO A 249 -3.32 -16.48 26.28
N GLU A 250 -4.00 -17.08 27.26
CA GLU A 250 -3.82 -16.87 28.72
C GLU A 250 -2.45 -17.29 29.32
N ASN A 251 -1.36 -17.43 28.55
CA ASN A 251 -0.09 -17.97 29.05
C ASN A 251 1.20 -17.35 28.46
N SER A 252 1.19 -16.12 27.94
CA SER A 252 2.39 -15.46 27.38
C SER A 252 3.24 -14.66 28.40
N THR A 253 2.82 -14.53 29.66
CA THR A 253 3.50 -13.65 30.63
C THR A 253 4.61 -14.40 31.39
N ASN A 254 5.81 -13.81 31.46
CA ASN A 254 6.94 -14.35 32.23
C ASN A 254 7.39 -13.32 33.29
N PRO A 255 7.30 -13.61 34.60
CA PRO A 255 7.62 -12.64 35.66
C PRO A 255 9.09 -12.19 35.64
N ARG A 256 9.96 -12.93 34.94
CA ARG A 256 11.34 -12.51 34.73
C ARG A 256 11.45 -11.35 33.75
N ILE A 257 10.61 -11.31 32.71
CA ILE A 257 10.62 -10.24 31.70
C ILE A 257 9.83 -9.01 32.16
N THR A 258 8.81 -9.15 33.01
CA THR A 258 7.93 -8.04 33.39
C THR A 258 8.66 -6.96 34.18
N GLY A 259 8.34 -5.70 33.92
CA GLY A 259 8.95 -4.52 34.53
C GLY A 259 9.70 -3.64 33.53
N VAL A 260 10.41 -2.65 34.08
CA VAL A 260 11.07 -1.59 33.30
C VAL A 260 12.52 -1.95 32.98
N TRP A 261 12.91 -1.78 31.72
CA TRP A 261 14.24 -2.09 31.20
C TRP A 261 14.81 -0.89 30.46
N ASN A 262 16.02 -0.48 30.83
CA ASN A 262 16.73 0.64 30.21
C ASN A 262 17.93 0.13 29.43
N GLY A 263 18.20 0.70 28.26
CA GLY A 263 19.33 0.29 27.44
C GLY A 263 19.56 1.17 26.25
N THR A 264 20.25 0.62 25.25
CA THR A 264 20.53 1.31 23.97
C THR A 264 20.07 0.43 22.82
N SER A 265 19.46 1.06 21.81
CA SER A 265 19.39 0.47 20.47
C SER A 265 20.75 0.65 19.81
N LEU A 266 21.36 -0.46 19.38
CA LEU A 266 22.69 -0.42 18.76
C LEU A 266 22.68 0.10 17.32
N GLY A 267 21.49 0.17 16.68
CA GLY A 267 21.31 0.71 15.33
C GLY A 267 21.40 2.24 15.32
N ASP A 268 20.59 2.89 16.17
CA ASP A 268 20.45 4.35 16.18
C ASP A 268 21.19 5.03 17.33
N ALA A 269 21.81 4.26 18.23
CA ALA A 269 22.52 4.73 19.41
C ALA A 269 21.67 5.61 20.36
N GLU A 270 20.36 5.40 20.35
CA GLU A 270 19.42 6.08 21.24
C GLU A 270 19.22 5.30 22.54
N ASP A 271 19.07 6.04 23.64
CA ASP A 271 18.66 5.48 24.93
C ASP A 271 17.18 5.09 24.84
N VAL A 272 16.89 3.83 25.17
CA VAL A 272 15.54 3.26 25.12
C VAL A 272 15.13 2.73 26.49
N GLU A 273 13.89 3.00 26.86
CA GLU A 273 13.21 2.39 27.99
C GLU A 273 12.05 1.52 27.50
N ILE A 274 12.06 0.23 27.86
CA ILE A 274 11.00 -0.72 27.51
C ILE A 274 10.36 -1.24 28.79
N THR A 275 9.04 -1.12 28.89
CA THR A 275 8.23 -1.64 29.99
C THR A 275 7.39 -2.80 29.50
N PHE A 276 7.57 -3.97 30.10
CA PHE A 276 6.74 -5.16 29.87
C PHE A 276 5.76 -5.31 31.03
N GLU A 277 4.47 -5.10 30.79
CA GLU A 277 3.44 -5.24 31.82
C GLU A 277 2.97 -6.70 31.96
N ASP A 278 2.38 -7.03 33.10
CA ASP A 278 1.87 -8.36 33.42
C ASP A 278 0.57 -8.73 32.68
N ASN A 279 -0.06 -7.76 32.02
CA ASN A 279 -1.23 -7.93 31.15
C ASN A 279 -0.87 -8.04 29.64
N ASN A 280 0.41 -8.30 29.33
CA ASN A 280 0.98 -8.34 27.98
C ASN A 280 1.06 -7.00 27.25
N VAL A 281 0.75 -5.86 27.87
CA VAL A 281 1.00 -4.55 27.27
C VAL A 281 2.50 -4.26 27.30
N ILE A 282 3.01 -3.66 26.22
CA ILE A 282 4.38 -3.16 26.15
C ILE A 282 4.36 -1.65 25.90
N THR A 283 5.29 -0.95 26.54
CA THR A 283 5.58 0.47 26.28
C THR A 283 7.05 0.61 25.93
N ILE A 284 7.36 1.31 24.85
CA ILE A 284 8.72 1.59 24.36
C ILE A 284 8.87 3.11 24.31
N ILE A 285 9.91 3.63 24.96
CA ILE A 285 10.24 5.05 24.97
C ILE A 285 11.63 5.20 24.37
N SER A 286 11.76 5.94 23.26
CA SER A 286 13.04 6.31 22.65
C SER A 286 13.08 7.82 22.48
N GLY A 287 14.01 8.51 23.14
CA GLY A 287 14.04 9.97 23.14
C GLY A 287 12.72 10.59 23.66
N ASP A 288 12.06 11.39 22.81
CA ASP A 288 10.77 12.02 23.09
C ASP A 288 9.56 11.20 22.59
N GLU A 289 9.80 10.06 21.92
CA GLU A 289 8.75 9.21 21.37
C GLU A 289 8.32 8.13 22.38
N VAL A 290 6.99 7.94 22.49
CA VAL A 290 6.38 6.90 23.33
C VAL A 290 5.48 6.04 22.44
N MET A 291 5.78 4.75 22.38
CA MET A 291 5.00 3.74 21.67
C MET A 291 4.43 2.72 22.65
N GLY A 292 3.16 2.35 22.50
CA GLY A 292 2.48 1.42 23.40
C GLY A 292 2.00 2.01 24.72
N GLY A 293 1.66 1.15 25.67
CA GLY A 293 0.94 1.50 26.90
C GLY A 293 -0.58 1.50 26.77
N GLU A 294 -1.29 1.72 27.88
CA GLU A 294 -2.76 1.56 27.96
C GLU A 294 -3.56 2.55 27.10
N ASN A 295 -3.01 3.73 26.82
CA ASN A 295 -3.66 4.78 26.00
C ASN A 295 -2.88 5.04 24.71
N PHE A 296 -2.30 3.98 24.14
CA PHE A 296 -1.55 4.11 22.89
C PHE A 296 -2.49 4.49 21.75
N GLU A 297 -2.09 5.48 20.96
CA GLU A 297 -2.83 5.94 19.80
C GLU A 297 -1.88 6.03 18.60
N ILE A 298 -2.38 5.65 17.43
CA ILE A 298 -1.70 5.84 16.15
C ILE A 298 -2.58 6.78 15.33
N GLU A 299 -2.09 7.99 15.05
CA GLU A 299 -2.86 9.05 14.36
C GLU A 299 -4.22 9.34 15.03
N ASP A 300 -4.23 9.51 16.37
CA ASP A 300 -5.41 9.75 17.22
C ASP A 300 -6.43 8.57 17.24
N ILE A 301 -6.04 7.38 16.78
CA ILE A 301 -6.86 6.17 16.82
C ILE A 301 -6.36 5.25 17.94
N PRO A 302 -7.23 4.81 18.88
CA PRO A 302 -6.85 3.85 19.91
C PRO A 302 -6.24 2.57 19.31
N ALA A 303 -5.00 2.31 19.67
CA ALA A 303 -4.22 1.16 19.27
C ALA A 303 -3.72 0.41 20.51
N GLY A 304 -3.39 -0.87 20.35
CA GLY A 304 -2.77 -1.67 21.37
C GLY A 304 -1.41 -2.14 20.91
N LEU A 305 -0.42 -2.06 21.79
CA LEU A 305 0.88 -2.68 21.60
C LEU A 305 1.06 -3.74 22.68
N SER A 306 1.17 -5.00 22.27
CA SER A 306 1.38 -6.12 23.19
C SER A 306 2.61 -6.92 22.81
N TYR A 307 3.02 -7.81 23.71
CA TYR A 307 4.09 -8.75 23.45
C TYR A 307 3.66 -10.20 23.69
N GLU A 308 4.19 -11.11 22.88
CA GLU A 308 4.00 -12.55 23.04
C GLU A 308 5.36 -13.23 23.15
N LEU A 309 5.46 -14.23 24.04
CA LEU A 309 6.71 -14.93 24.32
C LEU A 309 6.60 -16.41 24.00
N ASN A 310 7.68 -16.97 23.45
CA ASN A 310 7.89 -18.41 23.39
C ASN A 310 9.26 -18.74 24.02
N MET A 311 9.19 -19.34 25.20
CA MET A 311 10.35 -19.70 26.04
C MET A 311 10.85 -21.12 25.81
N ASP A 312 10.12 -21.94 25.03
CA ASP A 312 10.41 -23.36 24.83
C ASP A 312 11.50 -23.62 23.79
N VAL A 313 11.92 -22.57 23.09
CA VAL A 313 12.96 -22.57 22.06
C VAL A 313 14.13 -21.69 22.48
N VAL A 314 15.32 -21.98 21.94
CA VAL A 314 16.56 -21.22 22.17
C VAL A 314 17.15 -20.81 20.82
N PRO A 315 17.39 -19.51 20.56
CA PRO A 315 17.09 -18.37 21.44
C PRO A 315 15.58 -18.21 21.69
N HIS A 316 15.20 -17.68 22.87
CA HIS A 316 13.79 -17.45 23.18
C HIS A 316 13.20 -16.45 22.19
N GLN A 317 11.91 -16.57 21.92
CA GLN A 317 11.24 -15.76 20.92
C GLN A 317 10.35 -14.72 21.61
N ILE A 318 10.31 -13.54 21.01
CA ILE A 318 9.40 -12.47 21.39
C ILE A 318 8.76 -11.91 20.11
N ASP A 319 7.47 -11.67 20.16
CA ASP A 319 6.73 -10.93 19.13
C ASP A 319 6.17 -9.65 19.72
N ILE A 320 6.31 -8.55 18.99
CA ILE A 320 5.61 -7.30 19.29
C ILE A 320 4.39 -7.24 18.38
N VAL A 321 3.21 -7.27 18.98
CA VAL A 321 1.93 -7.40 18.27
C VAL A 321 1.22 -6.07 18.30
N PHE A 322 0.92 -5.56 17.12
CA PHE A 322 0.17 -4.33 16.95
C PHE A 322 -1.29 -4.67 16.71
N THR A 323 -2.15 -4.08 17.53
CA THR A 323 -3.59 -4.27 17.45
C THR A 323 -4.30 -2.95 17.27
N MET A 324 -5.40 -2.96 16.52
CA MET A 324 -6.31 -1.82 16.40
C MET A 324 -7.72 -2.38 16.42
N PHE A 325 -8.62 -1.78 17.20
CA PHE A 325 -9.96 -2.33 17.45
C PHE A 325 -9.97 -3.80 17.93
N ASN A 326 -8.96 -4.19 18.72
CA ASN A 326 -8.71 -5.57 19.19
C ASN A 326 -8.42 -6.60 18.09
N VAL A 327 -8.03 -6.16 16.88
CA VAL A 327 -7.59 -7.03 15.79
C VAL A 327 -6.09 -6.80 15.56
N GLU A 328 -5.32 -7.89 15.53
CA GLU A 328 -3.91 -7.86 15.14
C GLU A 328 -3.79 -7.45 13.67
N PHE A 329 -2.99 -6.42 13.38
CA PHE A 329 -2.75 -5.95 12.01
C PHE A 329 -1.27 -5.99 11.60
N SER A 330 -0.36 -6.14 12.54
CA SER A 330 1.08 -6.26 12.30
C SER A 330 1.76 -6.97 13.45
N ARG A 331 2.88 -7.62 13.16
CA ARG A 331 3.68 -8.38 14.12
C ARG A 331 5.16 -8.25 13.79
N ILE A 332 5.93 -7.70 14.71
CA ILE A 332 7.39 -7.68 14.63
C ILE A 332 7.93 -8.90 15.36
N LYS A 333 8.60 -9.78 14.62
CA LYS A 333 9.16 -11.02 15.14
C LYS A 333 10.58 -10.79 15.65
N GLY A 334 10.90 -11.38 16.79
CA GLY A 334 12.22 -11.20 17.41
C GLY A 334 12.69 -12.38 18.24
N ILE A 335 13.91 -12.26 18.74
CA ILE A 335 14.49 -13.19 19.69
C ILE A 335 15.07 -12.43 20.88
N PHE A 336 15.13 -13.08 22.02
CA PHE A 336 15.77 -12.51 23.18
C PHE A 336 16.43 -13.60 24.04
N GLU A 337 17.42 -13.18 24.81
CA GLU A 337 18.07 -14.03 25.79
C GLU A 337 18.39 -13.22 27.05
N PHE A 338 18.42 -13.91 28.19
CA PHE A 338 18.90 -13.31 29.43
C PHE A 338 20.42 -13.45 29.50
N SER A 339 21.15 -12.37 29.24
CA SER A 339 22.61 -12.34 29.42
C SER A 339 23.02 -12.25 30.91
N GLY A 340 22.05 -11.99 31.81
CA GLY A 340 22.27 -11.94 33.26
C GLY A 340 20.97 -12.04 34.07
N LYS A 341 21.06 -11.78 35.39
CA LYS A 341 19.87 -11.76 36.26
C LYS A 341 18.91 -10.61 35.89
N ASN A 342 19.49 -9.46 35.55
CA ASN A 342 18.78 -8.21 35.23
C ASN A 342 19.25 -7.66 33.88
N GLU A 343 19.68 -8.52 32.95
CA GLU A 343 20.14 -8.10 31.63
C GLU A 343 19.50 -8.97 30.55
N ILE A 344 19.01 -8.32 29.49
CA ILE A 344 18.43 -8.95 28.31
C ILE A 344 19.16 -8.44 27.07
N MET A 345 19.49 -9.34 26.17
CA MET A 345 19.77 -9.01 24.78
C MET A 345 18.54 -9.38 23.96
N MET A 346 18.06 -8.45 23.14
CA MET A 346 16.90 -8.64 22.28
C MET A 346 17.26 -8.20 20.87
N LEU A 347 16.73 -8.92 19.89
CA LEU A 347 16.90 -8.63 18.47
C LEU A 347 15.52 -8.72 17.81
N LEU A 348 15.02 -7.62 17.29
CA LEU A 348 13.76 -7.54 16.57
C LEU A 348 14.04 -7.40 15.07
N SER A 349 13.17 -7.94 14.22
CA SER A 349 13.14 -7.56 12.81
C SER A 349 12.66 -6.10 12.68
N ASP A 350 13.12 -5.38 11.66
CA ASP A 350 12.62 -4.03 11.34
C ASP A 350 11.42 -4.05 10.37
N ASP A 351 11.12 -5.21 9.79
CA ASP A 351 10.00 -5.47 8.88
C ASP A 351 9.07 -6.56 9.45
N PRO A 352 7.74 -6.34 9.54
CA PRO A 352 6.76 -7.36 9.94
C PRO A 352 6.78 -8.65 9.10
N GLU A 353 7.13 -8.53 7.82
CA GLU A 353 7.20 -9.67 6.90
C GLU A 353 8.54 -10.43 7.01
N ALA A 354 9.55 -9.83 7.63
CA ALA A 354 10.82 -10.49 7.80
C ALA A 354 10.71 -11.76 8.67
N ASP A 355 11.52 -12.74 8.29
CA ASP A 355 11.72 -13.94 9.10
C ASP A 355 12.24 -13.58 10.48
N ARG A 356 11.85 -14.39 11.47
CA ARG A 356 12.38 -14.26 12.82
C ARG A 356 13.91 -14.42 12.80
N PRO A 357 14.68 -13.53 13.45
CA PRO A 357 16.12 -13.69 13.53
C PRO A 357 16.51 -15.03 14.16
N LYS A 358 17.49 -15.71 13.57
CA LYS A 358 17.91 -17.06 14.02
C LYS A 358 19.03 -17.03 15.07
N GLY A 359 19.61 -15.87 15.35
CA GLY A 359 20.66 -15.68 16.35
C GLY A 359 21.09 -14.23 16.49
N PHE A 360 21.83 -13.91 17.55
CA PHE A 360 22.25 -12.54 17.91
C PHE A 360 23.43 -12.01 17.07
N ILE A 361 23.29 -12.08 15.75
CA ILE A 361 24.21 -11.46 14.80
C ILE A 361 23.47 -10.29 14.18
N SER A 362 23.87 -9.07 14.54
CA SER A 362 23.32 -7.85 13.93
C SER A 362 23.57 -7.86 12.42
N LYS A 363 22.51 -7.71 11.64
CA LYS A 363 22.51 -7.62 10.17
C LYS A 363 21.62 -6.42 9.78
N SER A 364 21.76 -5.95 8.54
CA SER A 364 20.73 -5.09 7.92
C SER A 364 19.38 -5.79 8.04
N GLY A 365 18.31 -5.08 8.41
CA GLY A 365 17.00 -5.70 8.62
C GLY A 365 16.65 -6.04 10.08
N THR A 366 17.50 -5.69 11.05
CA THR A 366 17.28 -6.06 12.46
C THR A 366 17.74 -4.97 13.42
N GLU A 367 17.00 -4.80 14.50
CA GLU A 367 17.33 -3.87 15.56
C GLU A 367 17.74 -4.60 16.84
N THR A 368 18.93 -4.29 17.36
CA THR A 368 19.50 -4.95 18.55
C THR A 368 19.40 -4.07 19.78
N PHE A 369 18.79 -4.61 20.83
CA PHE A 369 18.64 -3.97 22.12
C PHE A 369 19.50 -4.68 23.18
N LYS A 370 20.24 -3.89 23.95
CA LYS A 370 20.93 -4.36 25.16
C LYS A 370 20.34 -3.66 26.36
N LEU A 371 19.54 -4.38 27.13
CA LEU A 371 18.66 -3.83 28.14
C LEU A 371 19.06 -4.30 29.54
N LYS A 372 18.92 -3.42 30.53
CA LYS A 372 19.12 -3.70 31.95
C LYS A 372 17.86 -3.38 32.74
N LYS A 373 17.45 -4.32 33.59
CA LYS A 373 16.25 -4.15 34.42
C LYS A 373 16.51 -3.09 35.48
N THR A 374 15.65 -2.09 35.54
CA THR A 374 15.68 -1.09 36.61
C THR A 374 15.24 -1.79 37.90
N SER A 375 16.04 -1.64 38.97
CA SER A 375 15.68 -2.23 40.25
C SER A 375 14.43 -1.51 40.76
N SER A 376 13.32 -2.24 40.90
CA SER A 376 12.12 -1.76 41.58
C SER A 376 12.50 -1.24 42.97
N LYS A 377 12.11 -0.01 43.29
CA LYS A 377 12.19 0.52 44.66
C LYS A 377 11.28 -0.27 45.60
#